data_AF-A0A842SMN1-F1
#
_entry.id   AF-A0A842SMN1-F1
#
_cell.length_a   1.000
_cell.length_b   1.000
_cell.length_c   1.000
_cell.angle_alpha   90.00
_cell.angle_beta   90.00
_cell.angle_gamma   90.00
#
_symmetry.space_group_name_H-M   'P 1'
#
loop_
_entity.id
_entity.type
_entity.pdbx_description
1 polymer ?
#
loop_
_entity_poly.entity_id
_entity_poly.type
_entity_poly.pdbx_seq_one_letter_code
_entity_poly.pdbx_strand_id
1 'polypeptide(L)'
;MSEEKISKYNEKMENLLSLGRAPSQFSVFLFLLESGRIMTVREVSEHLDLTTKATERAIAKLVDKGLVMRSTFREASYKVDSNELMVSFLLAITELYDMYQK
;
A
#
# COMPACT_ATOMS: atom_id res chain seq x y z
N MET A 1 15.26 -5.37 15.34
CA MET A 1 13.82 -5.01 15.48
C MET A 1 13.14 -6.07 16.32
N SER A 2 12.02 -5.75 16.99
CA SER A 2 11.23 -6.80 17.68
C SER A 2 10.59 -7.75 16.66
N GLU A 3 10.36 -9.00 17.06
CA GLU A 3 9.70 -10.02 16.22
C GLU A 3 8.32 -9.55 15.73
N GLU A 4 7.56 -8.87 16.60
CA GLU A 4 6.26 -8.31 16.24
C GLU A 4 6.36 -7.28 15.10
N LYS A 5 7.41 -6.44 15.09
CA LYS A 5 7.62 -5.47 14.00
C LYS A 5 7.98 -6.16 12.69
N ILE A 6 8.81 -7.21 12.74
CA ILE A 6 9.18 -7.99 11.56
C ILE A 6 7.93 -8.67 10.98
N SER A 7 7.10 -9.28 11.82
CA SER A 7 5.84 -9.91 11.41
C SER A 7 4.92 -8.93 10.67
N LYS A 8 4.77 -7.70 11.17
CA LYS A 8 3.98 -6.65 10.49
C LYS A 8 4.52 -6.28 9.10
N TYR A 9 5.84 -6.19 8.95
CA TYR A 9 6.44 -5.90 7.65
C TYR A 9 6.30 -7.05 6.66
N ASN A 10 6.36 -8.30 7.14
CA ASN A 10 6.12 -9.49 6.33
C ASN A 10 4.67 -9.55 5.86
N GLU A 11 3.70 -9.36 6.77
CA GLU A 11 2.27 -9.29 6.42
C GLU A 11 1.99 -8.19 5.39
N LYS A 12 2.62 -7.01 5.54
CA LYS A 12 2.51 -5.93 4.57
C LYS A 12 3.03 -6.34 3.19
N MET A 13 4.14 -7.07 3.13
CA MET A 13 4.69 -7.57 1.87
C MET A 13 3.78 -8.60 1.22
N GLU A 14 3.23 -9.55 1.98
CA GLU A 14 2.24 -10.52 1.48
C GLU A 14 1.00 -9.82 0.92
N ASN A 15 0.49 -8.83 1.66
CA ASN A 15 -0.64 -8.02 1.23
C ASN A 15 -0.33 -7.27 -0.08
N LEU A 16 0.87 -6.73 -0.22
CA LEU A 16 1.31 -6.07 -1.45
C LEU A 16 1.34 -7.05 -2.63
N LEU A 17 1.96 -8.22 -2.45
CA LEU A 17 2.04 -9.26 -3.48
C LEU A 17 0.65 -9.76 -3.92
N SER A 18 -0.31 -9.80 -2.98
CA SER A 18 -1.68 -10.19 -3.30
C SER A 18 -2.42 -9.20 -4.22
N LEU A 19 -1.96 -7.95 -4.34
CA LEU A 19 -2.62 -6.93 -5.17
C LEU A 19 -2.59 -7.26 -6.66
N GLY A 20 -1.67 -8.12 -7.12
CA GLY A 20 -1.64 -8.57 -8.51
C GLY A 20 -2.94 -9.23 -8.98
N ARG A 21 -3.78 -9.71 -8.03
CA ARG A 21 -5.11 -10.29 -8.32
C ARG A 21 -6.26 -9.29 -8.22
N ALA A 22 -5.99 -8.02 -7.90
CA ALA A 22 -6.98 -6.97 -7.68
C ALA A 22 -6.63 -5.68 -8.45
N PRO A 23 -6.89 -5.61 -9.78
CA PRO A 23 -6.40 -4.54 -10.64
C PRO A 23 -6.76 -3.12 -10.20
N SER A 24 -7.99 -2.89 -9.73
CA SER A 24 -8.40 -1.56 -9.25
C SER A 24 -7.68 -1.15 -7.96
N GLN A 25 -7.44 -2.10 -7.04
CA GLN A 25 -6.66 -1.83 -5.83
C GLN A 25 -5.21 -1.54 -6.18
N PHE A 26 -4.65 -2.33 -7.09
CA PHE A 26 -3.29 -2.14 -7.56
C PHE A 26 -3.08 -0.77 -8.24
N SER A 27 -4.01 -0.38 -9.12
CA SER A 27 -3.96 0.92 -9.81
C SER A 27 -4.03 2.09 -8.83
N VAL A 28 -4.95 2.03 -7.86
CA VAL A 28 -5.07 3.04 -6.79
C VAL A 28 -3.81 3.11 -5.94
N PHE A 29 -3.27 1.95 -5.54
CA PHE A 29 -2.06 1.88 -4.75
C PHE A 29 -0.85 2.48 -5.48
N LEU A 30 -0.62 2.09 -6.73
CA LEU A 30 0.48 2.60 -7.54
C LEU A 30 0.36 4.11 -7.73
N PHE A 31 -0.81 4.61 -8.08
CA PHE A 31 -1.02 6.05 -8.26
C PHE A 31 -0.72 6.85 -6.98
N LEU A 32 -1.22 6.39 -5.83
CA LEU A 32 -0.94 7.06 -4.55
C LEU A 32 0.56 7.00 -4.21
N LEU A 33 1.21 5.86 -4.44
CA LEU A 33 2.65 5.68 -4.22
C LEU A 33 3.47 6.61 -5.11
N GLU A 34 3.21 6.64 -6.42
CA GLU A 34 3.91 7.48 -7.39
C GLU A 34 3.69 8.97 -7.13
N SER A 35 2.47 9.35 -6.72
CA SER A 35 2.16 10.75 -6.43
C SER A 35 2.93 11.27 -5.21
N GLY A 36 3.20 10.41 -4.22
CA GLY A 36 3.73 10.79 -2.91
C GLY A 36 2.84 11.75 -2.12
N ARG A 37 1.60 11.98 -2.57
CA ARG A 37 0.69 13.02 -2.03
C ARG A 37 -0.38 12.42 -1.14
N ILE A 38 -0.94 13.28 -0.29
CA ILE A 38 -2.14 13.01 0.49
C ILE A 38 -3.36 13.40 -0.36
N MET A 39 -4.16 12.41 -0.76
CA MET A 39 -5.25 12.60 -1.71
C MET A 39 -6.58 12.04 -1.21
N THR A 40 -7.66 12.70 -1.54
CA THR A 40 -9.04 12.27 -1.30
C THR A 40 -9.48 11.23 -2.34
N VAL A 41 -10.55 10.50 -2.05
CA VAL A 41 -11.16 9.55 -3.00
C VAL A 41 -11.48 10.23 -4.34
N ARG A 42 -12.02 11.45 -4.29
CA ARG A 42 -12.40 12.22 -5.47
C ARG A 42 -11.19 12.52 -6.35
N GLU A 43 -10.13 13.08 -5.76
CA GLU A 43 -8.90 13.42 -6.49
C GLU A 43 -8.29 12.16 -7.14
N VAL A 44 -8.31 11.01 -6.44
CA VAL A 44 -7.83 9.75 -7.01
C VAL A 44 -8.72 9.27 -8.17
N SER A 45 -10.05 9.31 -8.02
CA SER A 45 -11.00 8.88 -9.06
C SER A 45 -10.99 9.77 -10.31
N GLU A 46 -10.57 11.03 -10.19
CA GLU A 46 -10.44 11.93 -11.34
C GLU A 46 -9.22 11.57 -12.22
N HIS A 47 -8.22 10.86 -11.67
CA HIS A 47 -7.00 10.46 -12.39
C HIS A 47 -7.02 9.02 -12.87
N LEU A 48 -7.66 8.14 -12.12
CA LEU A 48 -7.83 6.74 -12.46
C LEU A 48 -9.25 6.59 -12.94
N ASP A 49 -9.46 6.25 -14.23
CA ASP A 49 -10.75 6.05 -14.90
C ASP A 49 -11.65 5.01 -14.18
N LEU A 50 -12.12 5.40 -13.00
CA LEU A 50 -12.79 4.61 -11.98
C LEU A 50 -13.86 5.51 -11.39
N THR A 51 -15.04 4.95 -11.19
CA THR A 51 -16.09 5.65 -10.45
C THR A 51 -15.63 5.95 -9.02
N THR A 52 -16.09 7.05 -8.43
CA THR A 52 -15.78 7.40 -7.03
C THR A 52 -16.07 6.26 -6.06
N LYS A 53 -17.17 5.50 -6.28
CA LYS A 53 -17.53 4.33 -5.46
C LYS A 53 -16.57 3.16 -5.61
N ALA A 54 -16.06 2.92 -6.82
CA ALA A 54 -15.04 1.88 -7.05
C ALA A 54 -13.72 2.26 -6.37
N THR A 55 -13.31 3.53 -6.50
CA THR A 55 -12.12 4.08 -5.84
C THR A 55 -12.23 4.02 -4.32
N GLU A 56 -13.38 4.39 -3.76
CA GLU A 56 -13.64 4.31 -2.31
C GLU A 56 -13.48 2.86 -1.80
N ARG A 57 -14.09 1.88 -2.48
CA ARG A 57 -13.97 0.46 -2.11
C ARG A 57 -12.53 -0.04 -2.22
N ALA A 58 -11.79 0.39 -3.25
CA ALA A 58 -10.39 0.04 -3.42
C ALA A 58 -9.53 0.61 -2.29
N ILE A 59 -9.69 1.90 -1.98
CA ILE A 59 -8.99 2.57 -0.87
C ILE A 59 -9.31 1.91 0.46
N ALA A 60 -10.59 1.61 0.75
CA ALA A 60 -10.98 0.92 1.97
C ALA A 60 -10.26 -0.43 2.11
N LYS A 61 -10.19 -1.22 1.03
CA LYS A 61 -9.46 -2.50 1.03
C LYS A 61 -7.95 -2.35 1.20
N LEU A 62 -7.36 -1.29 0.64
CA LEU A 62 -5.94 -0.99 0.84
C LEU A 62 -5.63 -0.54 2.27
N VAL A 63 -6.56 0.16 2.91
CA VAL A 63 -6.49 0.52 4.33
C VAL A 63 -6.62 -0.72 5.21
N ASP A 64 -7.58 -1.61 4.92
CA ASP A 64 -7.73 -2.91 5.62
C ASP A 64 -6.42 -3.73 5.55
N LYS A 65 -5.72 -3.67 4.41
CA LYS A 65 -4.43 -4.34 4.16
C LYS A 65 -3.21 -3.63 4.76
N GLY A 66 -3.38 -2.45 5.35
CA GLY A 66 -2.28 -1.63 5.88
C GLY A 66 -1.33 -1.08 4.81
N LEU A 67 -1.72 -1.07 3.53
CA LEU A 67 -0.91 -0.56 2.42
C LEU A 67 -1.12 0.94 2.17
N VAL A 68 -2.28 1.45 2.57
CA VAL A 68 -2.66 2.87 2.52
C VAL A 68 -3.12 3.27 3.92
N MET A 69 -2.81 4.50 4.33
CA MET A 69 -3.23 5.03 5.62
C MET A 69 -4.11 6.27 5.43
N ARG A 70 -5.07 6.43 6.35
CA ARG A 70 -5.81 7.70 6.50
C ARG A 70 -4.87 8.77 7.00
N SER A 71 -4.90 9.94 6.38
CA SER A 71 -4.14 11.10 6.84
C SER A 71 -4.81 11.74 8.05
N THR A 72 -4.01 12.14 9.02
CA THR A 72 -4.45 12.97 10.15
C THR A 72 -4.42 14.47 9.82
N PHE A 73 -3.75 14.86 8.73
CA PHE A 73 -3.55 16.25 8.34
C PHE A 73 -4.68 16.82 7.47
N ARG A 74 -5.43 15.94 6.78
CA ARG A 74 -6.51 16.32 5.87
C ARG A 74 -7.62 15.29 5.95
N GLU A 75 -8.84 15.75 6.20
CA GLU A 75 -10.00 14.88 6.35
C GLU A 75 -10.28 14.07 5.08
N ALA A 76 -10.76 12.82 5.26
CA ALA A 76 -11.14 11.90 4.19
C ALA A 76 -10.07 11.73 3.08
N SER A 77 -8.80 11.82 3.47
CA SER A 77 -7.66 11.70 2.57
C SER A 77 -6.70 10.60 3.00
N TYR A 78 -5.92 10.13 2.03
CA TYR A 78 -5.17 8.89 2.10
C TYR A 78 -3.80 9.08 1.51
N LYS A 79 -2.82 8.34 2.03
CA LYS A 79 -1.46 8.29 1.50
C LYS A 79 -0.87 6.89 1.66
N VAL A 80 0.20 6.64 0.92
CA VAL A 80 1.07 5.49 1.13
C VAL A 80 2.24 5.91 2.03
N ASP A 81 2.59 5.08 3.02
CA ASP A 81 3.85 5.27 3.77
C ASP A 81 4.97 4.56 3.01
N SER A 82 5.70 5.33 2.20
CA SER A 82 6.80 4.81 1.39
C SER A 82 7.95 4.29 2.26
N ASN A 83 8.18 4.87 3.44
CA ASN A 83 9.26 4.44 4.31
C ASN A 83 8.98 3.05 4.89
N GLU A 84 7.75 2.80 5.35
CA GLU A 84 7.36 1.47 5.82
C GLU A 84 7.43 0.42 4.70
N LEU A 85 6.99 0.77 3.48
CA LEU A 85 7.10 -0.14 2.35
C LEU A 85 8.56 -0.47 2.00
N MET A 86 9.45 0.52 2.02
CA MET A 86 10.87 0.30 1.77
C MET A 86 11.50 -0.65 2.80
N VAL A 87 11.10 -0.55 4.07
CA VAL A 87 11.55 -1.50 5.10
C VAL A 87 11.01 -2.90 4.83
N SER A 88 9.72 -3.05 4.47
CA SER A 88 9.15 -4.33 4.04
C SER A 88 9.91 -4.95 2.86
N PHE A 89 10.23 -4.15 1.84
CA PHE A 89 11.00 -4.63 0.69
C PHE A 89 12.41 -5.06 1.08
N LEU A 90 13.10 -4.26 1.90
CA LEU A 90 14.45 -4.59 2.35
C LEU A 90 14.47 -5.93 3.08
N LEU A 91 13.53 -6.15 4.01
CA LEU A 91 13.41 -7.41 4.74
C LEU A 91 13.16 -8.59 3.82
N ALA A 92 12.19 -8.46 2.90
CA ALA A 92 11.86 -9.52 1.94
C ALA A 92 13.05 -9.86 1.03
N ILE A 93 13.78 -8.85 0.55
CA ILE A 93 14.97 -9.06 -0.30
C ILE A 93 16.10 -9.71 0.49
N THR A 94 16.34 -9.31 1.75
CA THR A 94 17.35 -9.94 2.59
C THR A 94 17.04 -11.41 2.86
N GLU A 95 15.76 -11.74 3.13
CA GLU A 95 15.33 -13.12 3.33
C GLU A 95 15.50 -13.95 2.05
N LEU A 96 15.10 -13.40 0.90
CA LEU A 96 15.32 -14.05 -0.39
C LEU A 96 16.82 -14.30 -0.65
N TYR A 97 17.67 -13.31 -0.39
CA TYR A 97 19.13 -13.46 -0.55
C TYR A 97 19.67 -14.60 0.32
N ASP A 98 19.29 -14.64 1.60
CA ASP A 98 19.72 -15.69 2.53
C ASP A 98 19.23 -17.09 2.11
N MET A 99 18.04 -17.18 1.50
CA MET A 99 17.53 -18.44 0.93
C MET A 99 18.33 -18.90 -0.30
N TYR A 100 18.77 -17.98 -1.16
CA TYR A 100 19.53 -18.32 -2.37
C TYR A 100 21.02 -18.61 -2.11
N GLN A 101 21.58 -18.13 -1.00
CA GLN A 101 22.97 -18.42 -0.61
C GLN A 101 23.16 -19.78 0.10
N LYS A 102 22.07 -20.44 0.48
CA LYS A 102 22.06 -21.78 1.08
C LYS A 102 21.82 -22.85 0.02
#